data_AF-A0A015KBE1-F1
#
_entry.id   AF-A0A015KBE1-F1
#
_cell.length_a   1.000
_cell.length_b   1.000
_cell.length_c   1.000
_cell.angle_alpha   90.00
_cell.angle_beta   90.00
_cell.angle_gamma   90.00
#
_symmetry.space_group_name_H-M   'P 1'
#
loop_
_entity.id
_entity.type
_entity.pdbx_description
1 polymer ?
#
loop_
_entity_poly.entity_id
_entity_poly.type
_entity_poly.pdbx_seq_one_letter_code
_entity_poly.pdbx_strand_id
1 'polypeptide(L)'
;MENLPNSTIIINRANRYGKCQICAETFGSAAATRHIKSSFVLAKFINHDGNSVDTYSGQIQFFFEHSVHLSSRKLTHKLAYIKWYKPANLASQFHFSIDDDVETCNIELWEDSFYLSSRDNIILIHNILGRFIPVKYKKLDRSNAREYLAVIPINRKFHLR
;
A
#
# COMPACT_ATOMS: atom_id res chain seq x y z
N MET A 1 -31.38 -36.51 11.55
CA MET A 1 -30.19 -36.24 10.72
C MET A 1 -30.45 -34.90 10.05
N GLU A 2 -30.07 -33.82 10.74
CA GLU A 2 -30.36 -32.44 10.31
C GLU A 2 -29.48 -32.08 9.11
N ASN A 3 -30.11 -31.67 8.01
CA ASN A 3 -29.42 -31.08 6.86
C ASN A 3 -28.91 -29.70 7.26
N LEU A 4 -27.60 -29.53 7.46
CA LEU A 4 -27.00 -28.22 7.67
C LEU A 4 -27.10 -27.42 6.36
N PRO A 5 -27.88 -26.33 6.27
CA PRO A 5 -27.96 -25.56 5.05
C PRO A 5 -26.69 -24.72 4.88
N ASN A 6 -26.09 -24.75 3.69
CA ASN A 6 -25.09 -23.78 3.21
C ASN A 6 -23.74 -23.70 3.96
N SER A 7 -23.02 -24.82 4.14
CA SER A 7 -21.61 -24.73 4.52
C SER A 7 -20.76 -24.13 3.37
N THR A 8 -20.25 -22.91 3.58
CA THR A 8 -19.31 -22.27 2.65
C THR A 8 -17.92 -22.86 2.89
N ILE A 9 -17.40 -23.61 1.91
CA ILE A 9 -16.05 -24.19 2.01
C ILE A 9 -15.03 -23.10 1.68
N ILE A 10 -14.23 -22.70 2.67
CA ILE A 10 -13.10 -21.79 2.47
C ILE A 10 -11.87 -22.64 2.16
N ILE A 11 -11.41 -22.60 0.91
CA ILE A 11 -10.16 -23.26 0.52
C ILE A 11 -9.01 -22.31 0.87
N ASN A 12 -8.31 -22.58 1.96
CA ASN A 12 -7.14 -21.80 2.37
C ASN A 12 -5.91 -22.17 1.52
N ARG A 13 -5.89 -21.72 0.26
CA ARG A 13 -4.77 -21.87 -0.65
C ARG A 13 -4.27 -20.49 -1.08
N ALA A 14 -3.24 -19.99 -0.40
CA ALA A 14 -2.61 -18.73 -0.74
C ALA A 14 -1.46 -18.96 -1.73
N ASN A 15 -1.76 -18.88 -3.03
CA ASN A 15 -0.71 -18.88 -4.06
C ASN A 15 0.01 -17.53 -4.01
N ARG A 16 1.24 -17.50 -3.48
CA ARG A 16 2.03 -16.27 -3.39
C ARG A 16 2.72 -15.96 -4.71
N TYR A 17 2.74 -14.70 -5.09
CA TYR A 17 3.43 -14.24 -6.30
C TYR A 17 4.13 -12.90 -6.08
N GLY A 18 5.21 -12.68 -6.83
CA GLY A 18 6.15 -11.58 -6.61
C GLY A 18 5.89 -10.31 -7.44
N LYS A 19 4.88 -10.31 -8.31
CA LYS A 19 4.51 -9.16 -9.13
C LYS A 19 3.03 -9.16 -9.49
N CYS A 20 2.38 -8.00 -9.47
CA CYS A 20 0.99 -7.85 -9.90
C CYS A 20 0.89 -6.70 -10.88
N GLN A 21 0.20 -6.90 -12.00
CA GLN A 21 -0.19 -5.80 -12.85
C GLN A 21 -1.54 -5.25 -12.36
N ILE A 22 -1.61 -3.95 -12.12
CA ILE A 22 -2.81 -3.22 -11.73
C ILE A 22 -2.96 -2.10 -12.75
N CYS A 23 -4.04 -2.13 -13.52
CA CYS A 23 -4.22 -1.27 -14.70
C CYS A 23 -3.01 -1.39 -15.66
N ALA A 24 -2.36 -0.27 -15.98
CA ALA A 24 -1.19 -0.21 -16.86
C ALA A 24 0.16 -0.31 -16.12
N GLU A 25 0.16 -0.51 -14.79
CA GLU A 25 1.38 -0.51 -13.98
C GLU A 25 1.69 -1.89 -13.40
N THR A 26 2.98 -2.23 -13.40
CA THR A 26 3.48 -3.44 -12.74
C THR A 26 4.02 -3.08 -11.36
N PHE A 27 3.44 -3.72 -10.35
CA PHE A 27 3.83 -3.61 -8.96
C PHE A 27 4.62 -4.85 -8.56
N GLY A 28 5.72 -4.62 -7.86
CA GLY A 28 6.61 -5.66 -7.39
C GLY A 28 6.36 -6.05 -5.96
N SER A 29 7.05 -7.09 -5.51
CA SER A 29 7.10 -7.48 -4.11
C SER A 29 8.54 -7.47 -3.60
N ALA A 30 8.72 -7.17 -2.32
CA ALA A 30 10.02 -7.18 -1.66
C ALA A 30 10.65 -8.58 -1.63
N ALA A 31 9.83 -9.64 -1.63
CA ALA A 31 10.29 -11.02 -1.73
C ALA A 31 10.94 -11.34 -3.10
N ALA A 32 10.68 -10.54 -4.14
CA ALA A 32 11.31 -10.68 -5.44
C ALA A 32 12.37 -9.59 -5.63
N THR A 33 13.65 -9.91 -5.39
CA THR A 33 14.78 -8.94 -5.40
C THR A 33 14.80 -8.02 -6.61
N ARG A 34 14.55 -8.55 -7.81
CA ARG A 34 14.48 -7.80 -9.08
C ARG A 34 13.35 -6.74 -9.14
N HIS A 35 12.38 -6.80 -8.23
CA HIS A 35 11.17 -5.96 -8.22
C HIS A 35 11.02 -5.13 -6.93
N ILE A 36 12.04 -5.07 -6.06
CA ILE A 36 12.00 -4.30 -4.81
C ILE A 36 11.66 -2.83 -5.08
N LYS A 37 12.24 -2.20 -6.10
CA LYS A 37 11.98 -0.78 -6.43
C LYS A 37 10.50 -0.51 -6.76
N SER A 38 9.81 -1.50 -7.34
CA SER A 38 8.38 -1.43 -7.67
C SER A 38 7.46 -1.91 -6.54
N SER A 39 8.00 -2.21 -5.34
CA SER A 39 7.23 -2.71 -4.19
C SER A 39 6.75 -1.61 -3.24
N PHE A 40 7.30 -0.41 -3.36
CA PHE A 40 6.92 0.75 -2.55
C PHE A 40 5.67 1.39 -3.12
N VAL A 41 4.61 1.45 -2.31
CA VAL A 41 3.28 1.86 -2.76
C VAL A 41 2.57 2.78 -1.78
N LEU A 42 1.75 3.64 -2.35
CA LEU A 42 0.71 4.37 -1.64
C LEU A 42 -0.59 3.60 -1.76
N ALA A 43 -1.31 3.47 -0.66
CA ALA A 43 -2.66 2.92 -0.65
C ALA A 43 -3.65 3.93 -0.06
N LYS A 44 -4.86 3.95 -0.61
CA LYS A 44 -5.95 4.82 -0.16
C LYS A 44 -7.03 4.05 0.56
N PHE A 45 -7.55 4.65 1.63
CA PHE A 45 -8.67 4.13 2.40
C PHE A 45 -9.71 5.23 2.57
N ILE A 46 -10.96 4.92 2.23
CA ILE A 46 -12.08 5.82 2.47
C ILE A 46 -12.45 5.70 3.95
N ASN A 47 -12.50 6.82 4.65
CA ASN A 47 -12.86 6.85 6.06
C ASN A 47 -14.36 6.62 6.26
N HIS A 48 -14.74 6.32 7.51
CA HIS A 48 -16.13 6.01 7.86
C HIS A 48 -17.09 7.17 7.56
N ASP A 49 -16.60 8.41 7.54
CA ASP A 49 -17.39 9.59 7.17
C ASP A 49 -17.75 9.64 5.67
N GLY A 50 -17.15 8.76 4.84
CA GLY A 50 -17.33 8.69 3.40
C GLY A 50 -16.73 9.87 2.62
N ASN A 51 -16.20 10.87 3.33
CA ASN A 51 -15.81 12.16 2.77
C ASN A 51 -14.30 12.39 2.84
N SER A 52 -13.60 11.73 3.77
CA SER A 52 -12.15 11.80 3.87
C SER A 52 -11.48 10.52 3.37
N VAL A 53 -10.30 10.69 2.78
CA VAL A 53 -9.49 9.60 2.23
C VAL A 53 -8.11 9.68 2.83
N ASP A 54 -7.75 8.67 3.61
CA ASP A 54 -6.42 8.54 4.16
C ASP A 54 -5.51 7.84 3.15
N THR A 55 -4.25 8.29 3.08
CA THR A 55 -3.21 7.65 2.26
C THR A 55 -2.11 7.11 3.17
N TYR A 56 -1.74 5.85 2.96
CA TYR A 56 -0.67 5.19 3.72
C TYR A 56 0.46 4.75 2.81
N SER A 57 1.69 4.92 3.31
CA SER A 57 2.91 4.47 2.64
C SER A 57 3.33 3.11 3.14
N GLY A 58 3.60 2.18 2.22
CA GLY A 58 4.02 0.84 2.58
C GLY A 58 4.87 0.13 1.54
N GLN A 59 5.34 -1.05 1.90
CA GLN A 59 6.11 -1.94 1.03
C GLN A 59 5.43 -3.30 0.91
N ILE A 60 5.05 -3.65 -0.32
CA ILE A 60 4.46 -4.95 -0.65
C ILE A 60 5.49 -6.05 -0.40
N GLN A 61 5.16 -7.03 0.41
CA GLN A 61 6.02 -8.20 0.65
C GLN A 61 5.75 -9.30 -0.37
N PHE A 62 4.47 -9.59 -0.60
CA PHE A 62 3.99 -10.55 -1.59
C PHE A 62 2.52 -10.28 -1.91
N PHE A 63 2.09 -10.74 -3.07
CA PHE A 63 0.68 -10.83 -3.43
C PHE A 63 0.19 -12.26 -3.27
N PHE A 64 -1.12 -12.44 -3.13
CA PHE A 64 -1.74 -13.75 -3.11
C PHE A 64 -3.20 -13.70 -3.56
N GLU A 65 -3.72 -14.85 -3.97
CA GLU A 65 -5.14 -15.02 -4.27
C GLU A 65 -5.85 -15.73 -3.12
N HIS A 66 -7.08 -15.30 -2.85
CA HIS A 66 -7.97 -15.95 -1.89
C HIS A 66 -9.29 -16.29 -2.58
N SER A 67 -9.61 -17.58 -2.65
CA SER A 67 -10.85 -18.07 -3.25
C SER A 67 -11.87 -18.50 -2.19
N VAL A 68 -13.09 -17.96 -2.29
CA VAL A 68 -14.24 -18.36 -1.48
C VAL A 68 -15.23 -19.12 -2.37
N HIS A 69 -15.59 -20.34 -1.99
CA HIS A 69 -16.63 -21.13 -2.67
C HIS A 69 -17.98 -20.85 -2.00
N LEU A 70 -18.77 -19.98 -2.63
CA LEU A 70 -20.17 -19.78 -2.27
C LEU A 70 -21.02 -20.80 -3.02
N SER A 71 -22.20 -21.12 -2.49
CA SER A 71 -23.14 -22.10 -3.08
C SER A 71 -23.50 -21.81 -4.54
N SER A 72 -23.40 -20.56 -4.99
CA SER A 72 -23.71 -20.14 -6.37
C SER A 72 -22.49 -19.81 -7.23
N ARG A 73 -21.31 -19.52 -6.65
CA ARG A 73 -20.12 -19.10 -7.40
C ARG A 73 -18.83 -19.21 -6.61
N LYS A 74 -17.73 -19.45 -7.31
CA LYS A 74 -16.37 -19.27 -6.80
C LYS A 74 -15.93 -17.83 -7.00
N LEU A 75 -15.68 -17.09 -5.91
CA LEU A 75 -15.10 -15.75 -5.95
C LEU A 75 -13.61 -15.82 -5.64
N THR A 76 -12.77 -15.22 -6.48
CA THR A 76 -11.32 -15.14 -6.24
C THR A 76 -10.91 -13.68 -6.11
N HIS A 77 -10.34 -13.33 -4.97
CA HIS A 77 -9.84 -11.99 -4.67
C HIS A 77 -8.32 -11.98 -4.76
N LYS A 78 -7.77 -10.94 -5.38
CA LYS A 78 -6.33 -10.66 -5.36
C LYS A 78 -6.02 -9.71 -4.21
N LEU A 79 -5.09 -10.12 -3.36
CA LEU A 79 -4.72 -9.43 -2.15
C LEU A 79 -3.21 -9.14 -2.16
N ALA A 80 -2.80 -8.11 -1.45
CA ALA A 80 -1.42 -7.78 -1.18
C ALA A 80 -1.18 -7.80 0.33
N TYR A 81 -0.06 -8.39 0.75
CA TYR A 81 0.47 -8.20 2.09
C TYR A 81 1.50 -7.07 2.07
N ILE A 82 1.22 -5.99 2.80
CA ILE A 82 2.00 -4.74 2.78
C ILE A 82 2.44 -4.41 4.19
N LYS A 83 3.75 -4.17 4.40
CA LYS A 83 4.23 -3.57 5.64
C LYS A 83 4.07 -2.06 5.57
N TRP A 84 3.38 -1.47 6.54
CA TRP A 84 3.08 -0.03 6.59
C TRP A 84 4.16 0.72 7.36
N TYR A 85 4.68 1.79 6.79
CA TYR A 85 5.57 2.70 7.50
C TYR A 85 4.79 3.46 8.57
N LYS A 86 5.47 3.91 9.63
CA LYS A 86 4.86 4.79 10.62
C LYS A 86 4.94 6.25 10.13
N PRO A 87 3.88 7.05 10.26
CA PRO A 87 3.95 8.46 9.96
C PRO A 87 4.95 9.12 10.93
N ALA A 88 5.70 10.10 10.45
CA ALA A 88 6.53 10.89 11.36
C ALA A 88 5.61 11.77 12.23
N ASN A 89 5.87 11.87 13.54
CA ASN A 89 5.23 12.85 14.44
C ASN A 89 5.73 14.29 14.18
N LEU A 90 5.82 14.68 12.92
CA LEU A 90 6.21 16.01 12.49
C LEU A 90 5.07 16.58 11.66
N ALA A 91 4.70 17.83 11.94
CA ALA A 91 3.79 18.62 11.10
C ALA A 91 4.50 19.06 9.79
N SER A 92 5.12 18.12 9.07
CA SER A 92 5.95 18.44 7.91
C SER A 92 5.59 17.53 6.73
N GLN A 93 4.39 17.76 6.20
CA GLN A 93 4.16 17.61 4.77
C GLN A 93 4.89 18.77 4.10
N PHE A 94 5.79 18.47 3.17
CA PHE A 94 6.45 19.49 2.38
C PHE A 94 5.76 19.57 1.03
N HIS A 95 5.15 20.73 0.75
CA HIS A 95 4.62 21.02 -0.57
C HIS A 95 5.74 21.61 -1.42
N PHE A 96 6.09 20.93 -2.50
CA PHE A 96 6.95 21.49 -3.54
C PHE A 96 6.13 21.61 -4.83
N SER A 97 6.14 22.80 -5.42
CA SER A 97 5.66 23.02 -6.78
C SER A 97 6.80 22.77 -7.76
N ILE A 98 6.49 22.05 -8.84
CA ILE A 98 7.36 21.96 -10.02
C ILE A 98 6.60 22.69 -11.13
N ASP A 99 7.24 23.69 -11.75
CA ASP A 99 6.71 24.48 -12.87
C ASP A 99 5.32 25.12 -12.61
N ASP A 100 5.21 25.92 -11.55
CA ASP A 100 3.99 26.68 -11.16
C ASP A 100 2.71 25.85 -10.90
N ASP A 101 2.76 24.52 -11.00
CA ASP A 101 1.66 23.62 -10.65
C ASP A 101 1.71 23.39 -9.12
N VAL A 102 1.08 24.30 -8.37
CA VAL A 102 1.11 24.46 -6.90
C VAL A 102 0.72 23.18 -6.12
N GLU A 103 0.14 22.18 -6.78
CA GLU A 103 -0.42 20.96 -6.17
C GLU A 103 0.36 19.66 -6.45
N THR A 104 1.53 19.71 -7.10
CA THR A 104 2.02 18.50 -7.80
C THR A 104 2.80 17.48 -6.98
N CYS A 105 3.46 17.85 -5.88
CA CYS A 105 4.27 16.92 -5.09
C CYS A 105 4.14 17.14 -3.58
N ASN A 106 3.25 16.36 -2.96
CA ASN A 106 3.17 16.20 -1.51
C ASN A 106 4.24 15.20 -1.08
N ILE A 107 5.45 15.69 -0.78
CA ILE A 107 6.49 14.86 -0.18
C ILE A 107 6.19 14.77 1.32
N GLU A 108 5.99 13.55 1.80
CA GLU A 108 5.71 13.28 3.21
C GLU A 108 6.91 12.62 3.88
N LEU A 109 7.15 12.97 5.15
CA LEU A 109 8.13 12.29 5.98
C LEU A 109 7.46 11.17 6.79
N TRP A 110 8.04 9.98 6.68
CA TRP A 110 7.67 8.79 7.42
C TRP A 110 8.87 8.32 8.26
N GLU A 111 8.63 7.53 9.30
CA GLU A 111 9.72 6.86 9.99
C GLU A 111 10.29 5.73 9.12
N ASP A 112 11.61 5.49 9.17
CA ASP A 112 12.22 4.30 8.57
C ASP A 112 11.97 3.06 9.45
N SER A 113 10.73 2.89 9.90
CA SER A 113 10.26 1.76 10.70
C SER A 113 8.82 1.40 10.33
N PHE A 114 8.52 0.11 10.40
CA PHE A 114 7.18 -0.40 10.10
C PHE A 114 6.33 -0.53 11.36
N TYR A 115 5.01 -0.43 11.21
CA TYR A 115 4.08 -0.96 12.20
C TYR A 115 4.25 -2.47 12.38
N LEU A 116 3.82 -2.97 13.54
CA LEU A 116 3.75 -4.41 13.78
C LEU A 116 2.77 -5.05 12.80
N SER A 117 3.05 -6.31 12.45
CA SER A 117 2.22 -7.07 11.55
C SER A 117 0.85 -7.38 12.18
N SER A 118 -0.22 -7.01 11.49
CA SER A 118 -1.62 -7.25 11.84
C SER A 118 -2.42 -7.71 10.61
N ARG A 119 -3.74 -7.88 10.79
CA ARG A 119 -4.67 -8.14 9.69
C ARG A 119 -4.76 -6.97 8.70
N ASP A 120 -4.45 -5.76 9.14
CA ASP A 120 -4.52 -4.53 8.34
C ASP A 120 -3.38 -4.43 7.31
N ASN A 121 -2.40 -5.33 7.37
CA ASN A 121 -1.39 -5.48 6.31
C ASN A 121 -1.95 -6.18 5.06
N ILE A 122 -3.12 -6.82 5.15
CA ILE A 122 -3.76 -7.48 4.02
C ILE A 122 -4.78 -6.53 3.42
N ILE A 123 -4.54 -6.11 2.17
CA ILE A 123 -5.47 -5.25 1.44
C ILE A 123 -5.82 -5.85 0.09
N LEU A 124 -6.95 -5.42 -0.45
CA LEU A 124 -7.29 -5.66 -1.84
C LEU A 124 -6.37 -4.84 -2.74
N ILE A 125 -5.94 -5.43 -3.86
CA ILE A 125 -5.02 -4.75 -4.79
C ILE A 125 -5.60 -3.45 -5.36
N HIS A 126 -6.93 -3.27 -5.35
CA HIS A 126 -7.58 -2.05 -5.84
C HIS A 126 -7.42 -0.84 -4.88
N ASN A 127 -7.02 -1.07 -3.63
CA ASN A 127 -6.70 0.02 -2.70
C ASN A 127 -5.31 0.62 -2.98
N ILE A 128 -4.49 -0.02 -3.81
CA ILE A 128 -3.17 0.49 -4.20
C ILE A 128 -3.37 1.63 -5.20
N LEU A 129 -2.97 2.84 -4.80
CA LEU A 129 -3.07 4.05 -5.60
C LEU A 129 -1.96 4.14 -6.64
N GLY A 130 -0.73 3.83 -6.23
CA GLY A 130 0.44 4.08 -7.05
C GLY A 130 1.74 3.75 -6.33
N ARG A 131 2.86 4.01 -6.97
CA ARG A 131 4.20 3.78 -6.43
C ARG A 131 4.79 5.05 -5.85
N PHE A 132 5.77 4.90 -4.97
CA PHE A 132 6.59 6.02 -4.50
C PHE A 132 8.08 5.64 -4.52
N ILE A 133 8.95 6.66 -4.48
CA ILE A 133 10.38 6.49 -4.30
C ILE A 133 10.71 6.81 -2.83
N PRO A 134 11.19 5.85 -2.04
CA PRO A 134 11.73 6.13 -0.71
C PRO A 134 13.10 6.80 -0.81
N VAL A 135 13.29 7.91 -0.10
CA VAL A 135 14.60 8.58 0.04
C VAL A 135 14.94 8.73 1.52
N LYS A 136 16.14 8.32 1.92
CA LYS A 136 16.61 8.55 3.29
C LYS A 136 16.89 10.04 3.50
N TYR A 137 16.19 10.63 4.46
CA TYR A 137 16.31 12.03 4.83
C TYR A 137 16.85 12.13 6.25
N LYS A 138 17.99 12.80 6.45
CA LYS A 138 18.56 13.04 7.79
C LYS A 138 18.18 14.44 8.24
N LYS A 139 17.48 14.55 9.36
CA LYS A 139 17.26 15.83 10.02
C LYS A 139 18.30 16.00 11.12
N LEU A 140 19.15 17.03 10.99
CA LEU A 140 20.08 17.44 12.03
C LEU A 140 19.35 18.28 13.08
N ASP A 141 19.07 17.69 14.24
CA ASP A 141 18.81 18.41 15.48
C ASP A 141 20.12 18.47 16.28
N ARG A 142 20.33 19.54 17.06
CA ARG A 142 21.55 19.96 17.77
C ARG A 142 22.18 18.93 18.73
N SER A 143 21.66 17.70 18.82
CA SER A 143 22.32 16.61 19.56
C SER A 143 22.07 15.19 19.02
N ASN A 144 21.10 14.95 18.13
CA ASN A 144 20.83 13.62 17.57
C ASN A 144 20.34 13.71 16.12
N ALA A 145 21.13 13.20 15.17
CA ALA A 145 20.70 13.07 13.78
C ALA A 145 19.65 11.94 13.69
N ARG A 146 18.39 12.29 13.39
CA ARG A 146 17.33 11.31 13.16
C ARG A 146 17.13 11.09 11.66
N GLU A 147 17.10 9.83 11.25
CA GLU A 147 16.81 9.43 9.87
C GLU A 147 15.30 9.21 9.69
N TYR A 148 14.78 9.71 8.57
CA TYR A 148 13.41 9.60 8.13
C TYR A 148 13.36 9.09 6.69
N LEU A 149 12.19 8.64 6.28
CA LEU A 149 11.87 8.28 4.91
C LEU A 149 11.08 9.40 4.26
N ALA A 150 11.67 10.09 3.29
CA ALA A 150 10.93 10.96 2.39
C ALA A 150 10.22 10.09 1.34
N VAL A 151 8.90 10.19 1.30
CA VAL A 151 8.03 9.49 0.36
C VAL A 151 7.76 10.42 -0.80
N ILE A 152 8.27 10.07 -1.98
CA ILE A 152 8.08 10.85 -3.20
C ILE A 152 7.11 10.08 -4.11
N PRO A 153 5.82 10.47 -4.20
CA PRO A 153 4.85 9.80 -5.06
C PRO A 153 5.31 9.84 -6.52
N ILE A 154 5.27 8.69 -7.20
CA ILE A 154 5.48 8.63 -8.65
C ILE A 154 4.11 8.87 -9.28
N ASN A 155 3.66 10.12 -9.28
CA ASN A 155 2.37 10.50 -9.84
C ASN A 155 2.31 10.16 -11.33
N ARG A 156 1.33 9.33 -11.71
CA ARG A 156 0.60 9.49 -12.96
C ARG A 156 -0.78 10.01 -12.56
N LYS A 157 -1.16 11.21 -13.01
CA LYS A 157 -2.52 11.73 -12.88
C LYS A 157 -3.48 10.73 -13.56
N PHE A 158 -4.00 9.74 -12.84
CA PHE A 158 -5.18 8.99 -13.30
C PHE A 158 -6.39 9.85 -12.95
N HIS A 159 -6.76 10.74 -13.87
CA HIS A 159 -8.08 11.34 -13.84
C HIS A 159 -9.08 10.21 -14.10
N LEU A 160 -9.64 9.64 -13.04
CA LEU A 160 -10.89 8.89 -13.15
C LEU A 160 -11.96 9.96 -13.38
N ARG A 161 -12.35 10.15 -14.65
CA ARG A 161 -13.54 10.90 -15.06
C ARG A 161 -14.78 10.09 -14.77
#